data_AF-A0A355V4G9-F1
#
_entry.id   AF-A0A355V4G9-F1
#
_cell.length_a   1.000
_cell.length_b   1.000
_cell.length_c   1.000
_cell.angle_alpha   90.00
_cell.angle_beta   90.00
_cell.angle_gamma   90.00
#
_symmetry.space_group_name_H-M   'P 1'
#
loop_
_entity.id
_entity.type
_entity.pdbx_description
1 polymer ?
#
loop_
_entity_poly.entity_id
_entity_poly.type
_entity_poly.pdbx_seq_one_letter_code
_entity_poly.pdbx_strand_id
1 'polypeptide(L)'
;MNIHAIKAIYKFEMARTGRTLLQSVVAPVISTSLYFVVFGSAIGSRITEVEGISYGAFLVPGLIMLSLLTQSVSNAAFGIYFPKFTGTIYELLSAPVSMIEALIGYVGAATTKSIMLGLIILATATFFVDVRIAHPMLMLVFLILTGITFSLFGFI
;
A
#
# COMPACT_ATOMS: atom_id res chain seq x y z
N MET A 1 -1.01 15.47 -23.19
CA MET A 1 -1.21 14.82 -21.88
C MET A 1 -2.01 15.77 -21.00
N ASN A 2 -3.26 15.41 -20.71
CA ASN A 2 -4.21 16.18 -19.93
C ASN A 2 -3.96 15.99 -18.42
N ILE A 3 -3.11 16.85 -17.85
CA ILE A 3 -2.74 16.80 -16.43
C ILE A 3 -3.97 17.03 -15.53
N HIS A 4 -4.97 17.78 -15.99
CA HIS A 4 -6.20 18.01 -15.24
C HIS A 4 -7.02 16.73 -15.06
N ALA A 5 -7.11 15.91 -16.11
CA ALA A 5 -7.79 14.61 -16.03
C ALA A 5 -7.09 13.68 -15.03
N ILE A 6 -5.76 13.55 -15.13
CA ILE A 6 -4.95 12.75 -14.19
C ILE A 6 -5.18 13.22 -12.75
N LYS A 7 -5.10 14.53 -12.51
CA LYS A 7 -5.28 15.12 -11.17
C LYS A 7 -6.70 14.93 -10.64
N ALA A 8 -7.71 15.00 -11.51
CA ALA A 8 -9.11 14.79 -11.13
C ALA A 8 -9.34 13.34 -10.66
N ILE A 9 -8.89 12.35 -11.45
CA ILE A 9 -8.98 10.93 -11.10
C ILE A 9 -8.24 10.65 -9.79
N TYR A 10 -7.00 11.14 -9.68
CA TYR A 10 -6.20 10.98 -8.48
C TYR A 10 -6.88 11.57 -7.24
N LYS A 11 -7.39 12.80 -7.32
CA LYS A 11 -8.06 13.47 -6.19
C LYS A 11 -9.36 12.76 -5.81
N PHE A 12 -10.12 12.28 -6.80
CA PHE A 12 -11.34 11.51 -6.56
C PHE A 12 -11.05 10.22 -5.78
N GLU A 13 -10.03 9.47 -6.20
CA GLU A 13 -9.59 8.25 -5.52
C GLU A 13 -9.09 8.51 -4.10
N MET A 14 -8.30 9.58 -3.90
CA MET A 14 -7.83 9.95 -2.56
C MET A 14 -8.98 10.40 -1.64
N ALA A 15 -9.95 11.15 -2.18
CA ALA A 15 -11.14 11.56 -1.43
C ALA A 15 -12.06 10.37 -1.09
N ARG A 16 -12.10 9.33 -1.93
CA ARG A 16 -12.77 8.07 -1.62
C ARG A 16 -12.11 7.39 -0.42
N THR A 17 -10.79 7.26 -0.43
CA THR A 17 -10.04 6.64 0.67
C THR A 17 -10.13 7.42 1.98
N GLY A 18 -10.20 8.75 1.92
CA GLY A 18 -10.42 9.58 3.10
C GLY A 18 -11.72 9.27 3.85
N ARG A 19 -12.73 8.70 3.17
CA ARG A 19 -14.01 8.29 3.78
C ARG A 19 -13.96 6.89 4.40
N THR A 20 -12.92 6.11 4.15
CA THR A 20 -12.79 4.71 4.61
C THR A 20 -11.57 4.49 5.50
N LEU A 21 -10.99 5.54 6.08
CA LEU A 21 -9.74 5.47 6.84
C LEU A 21 -9.73 4.41 7.94
N LEU A 22 -10.85 4.21 8.62
CA LEU A 22 -10.97 3.19 9.66
C LEU A 22 -10.74 1.77 9.11
N GLN A 23 -11.25 1.49 7.91
CA GLN A 23 -11.12 0.19 7.27
C GLN A 23 -9.80 0.08 6.50
N SER A 24 -9.39 1.13 5.79
CA SER A 24 -8.25 1.09 4.87
C SER A 24 -6.90 1.36 5.53
N VAL A 25 -6.90 1.92 6.74
CA VAL A 25 -5.66 2.23 7.49
C VAL A 25 -5.67 1.56 8.85
N VAL A 26 -6.69 1.82 9.67
CA VAL A 26 -6.69 1.35 11.07
C VAL A 26 -6.73 -0.18 11.15
N ALA A 27 -7.61 -0.84 10.40
CA ALA A 27 -7.70 -2.30 10.43
C ALA A 27 -6.40 -3.03 10.01
N PRO A 28 -5.74 -2.70 8.87
CA PRO A 28 -4.45 -3.28 8.52
C PRO A 28 -3.37 -3.01 9.56
N VAL A 29 -3.29 -1.79 10.10
CA VAL A 29 -2.28 -1.41 11.10
C VAL A 29 -2.46 -2.20 12.40
N ILE A 30 -3.69 -2.37 12.87
CA ILE A 30 -3.99 -3.20 14.04
C ILE A 30 -3.58 -4.65 13.76
N SER A 31 -3.96 -5.21 12.60
CA SER A 31 -3.60 -6.58 12.24
C SER A 31 -2.10 -6.80 12.19
N THR A 32 -1.33 -5.90 11.57
CA THR A 32 0.14 -5.99 11.55
C THR A 32 0.75 -5.79 12.93
N SER A 33 0.17 -4.93 13.76
CA SER A 33 0.62 -4.73 15.15
C SER A 33 0.39 -5.98 15.99
N LEU A 34 -0.76 -6.64 15.83
CA LEU A 34 -1.04 -7.92 16.49
C LEU A 34 -0.06 -9.00 16.01
N TYR A 35 0.31 -9.02 14.73
CA TYR A 35 1.36 -9.91 14.25
C TYR A 35 2.70 -9.62 14.91
N PHE A 36 3.09 -8.36 15.08
CA PHE A 36 4.32 -8.02 15.82
C PHE A 36 4.25 -8.43 17.29
N VAL A 37 3.12 -8.25 17.96
CA VAL A 37 2.96 -8.68 19.35
C VAL A 37 3.04 -10.20 19.45
N VAL A 38 2.25 -10.94 18.68
CA VAL A 38 2.18 -12.40 18.75
C VAL A 38 3.52 -13.03 18.31
N PHE A 39 4.04 -12.65 17.15
CA PHE A 39 5.25 -13.27 16.63
C PHE A 39 6.53 -12.71 17.27
N GLY A 40 6.58 -11.40 17.52
CA GLY A 40 7.73 -10.75 18.14
C GLY A 40 7.91 -11.11 19.63
N SER A 41 6.83 -11.08 20.43
CA SER A 41 6.94 -11.34 21.87
C SER A 41 6.73 -12.80 22.27
N ALA A 42 5.75 -13.50 21.69
CA ALA A 42 5.43 -14.87 22.12
C ALA A 42 6.38 -15.90 21.50
N ILE A 43 6.70 -15.77 20.20
CA ILE A 43 7.61 -16.70 19.50
C ILE A 43 9.07 -16.29 19.66
N GLY A 44 9.38 -14.99 19.80
CA GLY A 44 10.75 -14.51 20.07
C GLY A 44 11.38 -15.08 21.34
N SER A 45 10.57 -15.55 22.30
CA SER A 45 11.05 -16.26 23.50
C SER A 45 11.58 -17.69 23.21
N ARG A 46 11.23 -18.28 22.07
CA ARG A 46 11.65 -19.63 21.63
C ARG A 46 12.65 -19.61 20.47
N ILE A 47 12.58 -18.58 19.62
CA ILE A 47 13.52 -18.32 18.53
C ILE A 47 14.05 -16.90 18.72
N THR A 48 15.15 -16.78 19.43
CA THR A 48 15.74 -15.48 19.79
C THR A 48 16.39 -14.79 18.58
N GLU A 49 17.09 -15.56 17.75
CA GLU A 49 17.80 -15.04 16.57
C GLU A 49 17.64 -15.95 15.36
N VAL A 50 17.54 -15.32 14.19
CA VAL A 50 17.66 -15.97 12.88
C VAL A 50 18.89 -15.37 12.21
N GLU A 51 19.93 -16.19 12.00
CA GLU A 51 21.19 -15.76 11.38
C GLU A 51 21.85 -14.53 12.05
N GLY A 52 21.71 -14.38 13.37
CA GLY A 52 22.26 -13.26 14.15
C GLY A 52 21.40 -11.98 14.12
N ILE A 53 20.20 -12.03 13.53
CA ILE A 53 19.22 -10.94 13.51
C ILE A 53 18.06 -11.33 14.43
N SER A 54 17.57 -10.37 15.23
CA SER A 54 16.39 -10.62 16.07
C SER A 54 15.19 -11.02 15.20
N TYR A 55 14.45 -12.05 15.64
CA TYR A 55 13.30 -12.55 14.88
C TYR A 55 12.27 -11.44 14.56
N GLY A 56 12.05 -10.53 15.51
CA GLY A 56 11.22 -9.35 15.29
C GLY A 56 11.71 -8.47 14.13
N ALA A 57 13.01 -8.18 14.06
CA ALA A 57 13.57 -7.33 13.01
C ALA A 57 13.51 -7.99 11.63
N PHE A 58 13.59 -9.33 11.58
CA PHE A 58 13.39 -10.10 10.35
C PHE A 58 11.94 -10.05 9.82
N LEU A 59 10.95 -10.02 10.70
CA LEU A 59 9.53 -10.01 10.31
C LEU A 59 9.06 -8.65 9.76
N VAL A 60 9.60 -7.54 10.27
CA VAL A 60 9.18 -6.18 9.88
C VAL A 60 9.17 -5.96 8.36
N PRO A 61 10.27 -6.16 7.62
CA PRO A 61 10.26 -5.95 6.17
C PRO A 61 9.29 -6.90 5.47
N GLY A 62 9.18 -8.16 5.92
CA GLY A 62 8.26 -9.14 5.34
C GLY A 62 6.79 -8.71 5.45
N LEU A 63 6.38 -8.24 6.62
CA LEU A 63 4.99 -7.79 6.87
C LEU A 63 4.67 -6.48 6.16
N ILE A 64 5.64 -5.54 6.08
CA ILE A 64 5.48 -4.31 5.30
C ILE A 64 5.30 -4.65 3.82
N MET A 65 6.13 -5.54 3.28
CA MET A 65 6.02 -5.96 1.89
C MET A 65 4.71 -6.68 1.63
N LEU A 66 4.31 -7.63 2.47
CA LEU A 66 3.02 -8.31 2.33
C LEU A 66 1.85 -7.32 2.27
N SER A 67 1.83 -6.34 3.17
CA SER A 67 0.81 -5.30 3.18
C SER A 67 0.87 -4.44 1.92
N LEU A 68 2.06 -3.96 1.53
CA LEU A 68 2.21 -3.13 0.33
C LEU A 68 1.77 -3.87 -0.94
N LEU A 69 2.14 -5.13 -1.11
CA LEU A 69 1.79 -5.93 -2.29
C LEU A 69 0.27 -6.17 -2.36
N THR A 70 -0.32 -6.67 -1.28
CA THR A 70 -1.76 -6.96 -1.21
C THR A 70 -2.62 -5.71 -1.40
N GLN A 71 -2.21 -4.61 -0.78
CA GLN A 71 -2.94 -3.34 -0.84
C GLN A 71 -2.76 -2.67 -2.20
N SER A 72 -1.60 -2.78 -2.84
CA SER A 72 -1.37 -2.20 -4.18
C SER A 72 -2.24 -2.86 -5.23
N VAL A 73 -2.36 -4.19 -5.19
CA VAL A 73 -3.25 -4.94 -6.10
C VAL A 73 -4.71 -4.64 -5.80
N SER A 74 -5.12 -4.74 -4.53
CA SER A 74 -6.53 -4.56 -4.13
C SER A 74 -7.04 -3.15 -4.42
N ASN A 75 -6.28 -2.11 -4.04
CA ASN A 75 -6.67 -0.71 -4.29
C ASN A 75 -6.72 -0.38 -5.77
N ALA A 76 -5.83 -0.97 -6.57
CA ALA A 76 -5.79 -0.78 -8.01
C ALA A 76 -7.00 -1.45 -8.70
N ALA A 77 -7.24 -2.74 -8.40
CA ALA A 77 -8.38 -3.49 -8.92
C ALA A 77 -9.72 -2.82 -8.55
N PHE A 78 -9.86 -2.36 -7.30
CA PHE A 78 -11.06 -1.66 -6.84
C PHE A 78 -11.29 -0.30 -7.52
N GLY A 79 -10.23 0.33 -8.04
CA GLY A 79 -10.29 1.56 -8.84
C GLY A 79 -11.09 1.39 -10.14
N ILE A 80 -10.99 0.24 -10.80
CA ILE A 80 -11.73 -0.04 -12.05
C ILE A 80 -12.98 -0.86 -11.81
N TYR A 81 -12.87 -1.93 -11.00
CA TYR A 81 -13.94 -2.90 -10.85
C TYR A 81 -15.23 -2.27 -10.31
N PHE A 82 -15.11 -1.39 -9.31
CA PHE A 82 -16.28 -0.79 -8.68
C PHE A 82 -17.02 0.21 -9.60
N PRO A 83 -16.35 1.14 -10.31
CA PRO A 83 -17.01 1.93 -11.34
C PRO A 83 -17.65 1.10 -12.46
N LYS A 84 -17.02 -0.01 -12.85
CA LYS A 84 -17.58 -0.94 -13.84
C LYS A 84 -18.85 -1.61 -13.32
N PHE A 85 -18.85 -2.07 -12.07
CA PHE A 85 -19.99 -2.72 -11.43
C PHE A 85 -21.17 -1.76 -11.21
N THR A 86 -20.88 -0.51 -10.81
CA THR A 86 -21.90 0.53 -10.56
C THR A 86 -22.39 1.26 -11.81
N GLY A 87 -21.75 1.05 -12.97
CA GLY A 87 -22.05 1.76 -14.21
C GLY A 87 -21.45 3.16 -14.31
N THR A 88 -20.79 3.67 -13.27
CA THR A 88 -20.13 5.00 -13.30
C THR A 88 -18.89 5.03 -14.21
N ILE A 89 -18.41 3.88 -14.70
CA ILE A 89 -17.33 3.82 -15.68
C ILE A 89 -17.65 4.56 -17.00
N TYR A 90 -18.93 4.69 -17.36
CA TYR A 90 -19.33 5.43 -18.56
C TYR A 90 -19.03 6.93 -18.46
N GLU A 91 -18.98 7.50 -17.25
CA GLU A 91 -18.55 8.90 -17.06
C GLU A 91 -17.09 9.09 -17.45
N LEU A 92 -16.24 8.12 -17.11
CA LEU A 92 -14.83 8.13 -17.49
C LEU A 92 -14.66 7.90 -19.00
N LEU A 93 -15.46 6.99 -19.58
CA LEU A 93 -15.40 6.66 -21.01
C LEU A 93 -15.99 7.75 -21.92
N SER A 94 -16.90 8.58 -21.41
CA SER A 94 -17.47 9.72 -22.13
C SER A 94 -16.63 10.99 -22.03
N ALA A 95 -15.75 11.08 -21.03
CA ALA A 95 -14.79 12.16 -20.92
C ALA A 95 -13.64 11.99 -21.93
N PRO A 96 -13.05 13.08 -22.46
CA PRO A 96 -11.90 13.04 -23.35
C PRO A 96 -10.61 12.72 -22.58
N VAL A 97 -10.50 11.51 -22.04
CA VAL A 97 -9.36 11.02 -21.24
C VAL A 97 -8.71 9.84 -21.96
N SER A 98 -7.40 9.92 -22.18
CA SER A 98 -6.64 8.80 -22.76
C SER A 98 -6.50 7.66 -21.75
N MET A 99 -6.40 6.41 -22.24
CA MET A 99 -6.14 5.23 -21.40
C MET A 99 -4.89 5.41 -20.53
N ILE A 100 -3.84 6.02 -21.07
CA ILE A 100 -2.58 6.27 -20.35
C ILE A 100 -2.80 7.27 -19.20
N GLU A 101 -3.65 8.28 -19.40
CA GLU A 101 -3.95 9.29 -18.39
C GLU A 101 -4.76 8.69 -17.23
N ALA A 102 -5.75 7.85 -17.55
CA ALA A 102 -6.50 7.10 -16.56
C ALA A 102 -5.59 6.15 -15.76
N LEU A 103 -4.72 5.41 -16.46
CA LEU A 103 -3.76 4.50 -15.84
C LEU A 103 -2.85 5.22 -14.84
N ILE A 104 -2.24 6.34 -15.24
CA ILE A 104 -1.39 7.15 -14.35
C ILE A 104 -2.17 7.65 -13.13
N GLY A 105 -3.40 8.13 -13.34
CA GLY A 105 -4.25 8.63 -12.25
C GLY A 105 -4.59 7.56 -11.21
N TYR A 106 -5.07 6.40 -11.66
CA TYR A 106 -5.45 5.33 -10.75
C TYR A 106 -4.26 4.59 -10.14
N VAL A 107 -3.24 4.26 -10.92
CA VAL A 107 -2.02 3.62 -10.42
C VAL A 107 -1.33 4.54 -9.42
N GLY A 108 -1.20 5.84 -9.75
CA GLY A 108 -0.64 6.82 -8.83
C GLY A 108 -1.40 6.90 -7.51
N ALA A 109 -2.74 6.88 -7.56
CA ALA A 109 -3.56 6.87 -6.36
C ALA A 109 -3.42 5.56 -5.56
N ALA A 110 -3.46 4.39 -6.22
CA ALA A 110 -3.31 3.10 -5.57
C ALA A 110 -1.93 2.94 -4.91
N THR A 111 -0.86 3.27 -5.64
CA THR A 111 0.51 3.25 -5.15
C THR A 111 0.70 4.18 -3.95
N THR A 112 0.18 5.41 -4.01
CA THR A 112 0.31 6.37 -2.90
C THR A 112 -0.37 5.86 -1.63
N LYS A 113 -1.55 5.27 -1.74
CA LYS A 113 -2.29 4.68 -0.61
C LYS A 113 -1.51 3.52 0.02
N SER A 114 -0.97 2.62 -0.79
CA SER A 114 -0.20 1.48 -0.31
C SER A 114 1.11 1.87 0.35
N ILE A 115 1.83 2.84 -0.22
CA ILE A 115 3.08 3.35 0.36
C ILE A 115 2.80 4.06 1.69
N MET A 116 1.76 4.91 1.73
CA MET A 116 1.34 5.57 2.98
C MET A 116 1.08 4.52 4.07
N LEU A 117 0.35 3.46 3.74
CA LEU A 117 0.07 2.38 4.69
C LEU A 117 1.35 1.62 5.11
N GLY A 118 2.23 1.30 4.16
CA GLY A 118 3.51 0.66 4.45
C GLY A 118 4.41 1.50 5.36
N LEU A 119 4.43 2.82 5.18
CA LEU A 119 5.16 3.76 6.05
C LEU A 119 4.54 3.87 7.43
N ILE A 120 3.20 3.85 7.55
CA ILE A 120 2.54 3.81 8.85
C ILE A 120 2.88 2.50 9.57
N ILE A 121 2.87 1.36 8.86
CA ILE A 121 3.26 0.07 9.43
C ILE A 121 4.72 0.10 9.89
N LEU A 122 5.63 0.64 9.07
CA LEU A 122 7.04 0.82 9.44
C LEU A 122 7.18 1.67 10.70
N ALA A 123 6.49 2.81 10.79
CA ALA A 123 6.49 3.66 11.97
C ALA A 123 5.96 2.88 13.19
N THR A 124 4.86 2.14 13.06
CA THR A 124 4.36 1.31 14.18
C THR A 124 5.34 0.21 14.58
N ALA A 125 6.03 -0.41 13.63
CA ALA A 125 7.00 -1.46 13.89
C ALA A 125 8.20 -0.98 14.73
N THR A 126 8.64 0.27 14.55
CA THR A 126 9.75 0.85 15.34
C THR A 126 9.45 0.95 16.84
N PHE A 127 8.18 0.91 17.25
CA PHE A 127 7.80 0.84 18.67
C PHE A 127 7.89 -0.57 19.26
N PHE A 128 7.82 -1.60 18.43
CA PHE A 128 7.88 -2.99 18.88
C PHE A 128 9.30 -3.56 18.81
N VAL A 129 10.10 -3.11 17.83
CA VAL A 129 11.44 -3.63 17.57
C VAL A 129 12.38 -2.50 17.15
N ASP A 130 13.63 -2.56 17.57
CA ASP A 130 14.67 -1.65 17.10
C ASP A 130 15.05 -1.99 15.65
N VAL A 131 14.55 -1.19 14.71
CA VAL A 131 14.76 -1.37 13.26
C VAL A 131 15.77 -0.35 12.77
N ARG A 132 16.92 -0.83 12.29
CA ARG A 132 17.91 0.03 11.63
C ARG A 132 17.71 0.06 10.12
N ILE A 133 17.41 1.24 9.60
CA ILE A 133 17.34 1.48 8.15
C ILE A 133 18.69 2.03 7.69
N ALA A 134 19.49 1.19 7.02
CA ALA A 134 20.79 1.61 6.50
C ALA A 134 20.68 2.59 5.31
N HIS A 135 19.70 2.38 4.43
CA HIS A 135 19.54 3.15 3.19
C HIS A 135 18.07 3.57 2.97
N PRO A 136 17.61 4.66 3.63
CA PRO A 136 16.21 5.07 3.56
C PRO A 136 15.75 5.48 2.16
N MET A 137 16.64 6.06 1.35
CA MET A 137 16.32 6.47 -0.01
C MET A 137 16.13 5.27 -0.94
N LEU A 138 16.98 4.24 -0.82
CA LEU A 138 16.82 2.99 -1.57
C LEU A 138 15.54 2.27 -1.17
N MET A 139 15.23 2.22 0.13
CA MET A 139 13.97 1.65 0.62
C MET A 139 12.77 2.34 -0.03
N LEU A 140 12.72 3.67 -0.05
CA LEU A 140 11.62 4.41 -0.68
C LEU A 140 11.51 4.12 -2.18
N VAL A 141 12.64 4.06 -2.90
CA VAL A 141 12.64 3.70 -4.33
C VAL A 141 12.08 2.29 -4.53
N PHE A 142 12.49 1.31 -3.71
CA PHE A 142 11.93 -0.04 -3.78
C PHE A 142 10.43 -0.08 -3.48
N LEU A 143 9.95 0.64 -2.47
CA LEU A 143 8.52 0.73 -2.15
C LEU A 143 7.72 1.36 -3.31
N ILE A 144 8.28 2.38 -3.97
CA ILE A 144 7.65 3.02 -5.12
C ILE A 144 7.59 2.06 -6.32
N LEU A 145 8.72 1.44 -6.69
CA LEU A 145 8.78 0.53 -7.83
C LEU A 145 7.87 -0.68 -7.65
N THR A 146 7.89 -1.29 -6.46
CA THR A 146 7.03 -2.44 -6.14
C THR A 146 5.56 -2.03 -6.08
N GLY A 147 5.25 -0.87 -5.49
CA GLY A 147 3.89 -0.33 -5.46
C GLY A 147 3.33 -0.08 -6.86
N ILE A 148 4.10 0.54 -7.75
CA ILE A 148 3.69 0.76 -9.15
C ILE A 148 3.49 -0.58 -9.86
N THR A 149 4.43 -1.50 -9.74
CA THR A 149 4.37 -2.80 -10.43
C THR A 149 3.15 -3.61 -10.02
N PHE A 150 2.86 -3.67 -8.71
CA PHE A 150 1.71 -4.43 -8.20
C PHE A 150 0.38 -3.68 -8.41
N SER A 151 0.39 -2.35 -8.42
CA SER A 151 -0.79 -1.59 -8.85
C SER A 151 -1.08 -1.80 -10.33
N LEU A 152 -0.08 -1.88 -11.20
CA LEU A 152 -0.27 -2.25 -12.61
C LEU A 152 -0.79 -3.69 -12.74
N PHE A 153 -0.27 -4.61 -11.93
CA PHE A 153 -0.77 -5.99 -11.92
C PHE A 153 -2.26 -6.08 -11.55
N GLY A 154 -2.74 -5.25 -10.61
CA GLY A 154 -4.16 -5.21 -10.26
C GLY A 154 -5.10 -4.68 -11.36
N PHE A 155 -4.56 -4.12 -12.45
CA PHE A 155 -5.33 -3.66 -13.61
C PHE A 155 -5.50 -4.74 -14.69
N ILE A 156 -4.71 -5.81 -14.64
CA ILE A 156 -4.77 -6.97 -15.55
C ILE A 156 -5.84 -7.93 -15.05
#